data_AF-A0A8U0UQ09-F1
#
_entry.id   AF-A0A8U0UQ09-F1
#
_cell.length_a   1.000
_cell.length_b   1.000
_cell.length_c   1.000
_cell.angle_alpha   90.00
_cell.angle_beta   90.00
_cell.angle_gamma   90.00
#
_symmetry.space_group_name_H-M   'P 1'
#
loop_
_entity.id
_entity.type
_entity.pdbx_description
1 polymer ?
#
loop_
_entity_poly.entity_id
_entity_poly.type
_entity_poly.pdbx_seq_one_letter_code
_entity_poly.pdbx_strand_id
1 'polypeptide(L)'
;MPEGSHQLLKQAEATLRSGNLRQTLMLPEREDFSEWIAVNTVDFFNLINILYGTITEFCTEASCPVRSAGPRYEYHWENGTNIKKPIKCLGSGSA
;
A
#
# COMPACT_ATOMS: atom_id res chain seq x y z
N MET A 1 -14.13 16.52 9.32
CA MET A 1 -13.65 15.13 9.50
C MET A 1 -14.36 14.56 10.71
N PRO A 2 -14.89 13.33 10.67
CA PRO A 2 -15.59 12.73 11.81
C PRO A 2 -14.59 12.32 12.90
N GLU A 3 -14.96 12.50 14.17
CA GLU A 3 -14.05 12.38 15.32
C GLU A 3 -13.52 10.95 15.57
N GLY A 4 -14.21 9.91 15.09
CA GLY A 4 -13.80 8.51 15.28
C GLY A 4 -12.51 8.12 14.54
N SER A 5 -12.31 8.63 13.32
CA SER A 5 -11.12 8.33 12.52
C SER A 5 -9.82 8.78 13.19
N HIS A 6 -9.86 9.89 13.93
CA HIS A 6 -8.69 10.43 14.63
C HIS A 6 -8.29 9.58 15.85
N GLN A 7 -9.22 8.85 16.45
CA GLN A 7 -8.95 7.95 17.58
C GLN A 7 -8.28 6.65 17.11
N LEU A 8 -8.76 6.09 16.00
CA LEU A 8 -8.19 4.89 15.38
C LEU A 8 -6.74 5.10 14.91
N LEU A 9 -6.48 6.25 14.25
CA LEU A 9 -5.13 6.64 13.82
C LEU A 9 -4.16 6.74 15.01
N LYS A 10 -4.57 7.39 16.11
CA LYS A 10 -3.72 7.52 17.30
C LYS A 10 -3.42 6.18 17.97
N GLN A 11 -4.38 5.26 18.00
CA GLN A 11 -4.17 3.92 18.54
C GLN A 11 -3.26 3.08 17.64
N ALA A 12 -3.40 3.18 16.31
CA ALA A 12 -2.52 2.51 15.36
C ALA A 12 -1.07 2.98 15.52
N GLU A 13 -0.83 4.30 15.61
CA GLU A 13 0.49 4.90 15.82
C GLU A 13 1.14 4.48 17.15
N ALA A 14 0.38 4.49 18.25
CA ALA A 14 0.88 4.12 19.57
C ALA A 14 1.28 2.63 19.66
N THR A 15 0.52 1.76 19.00
CA THR A 15 0.75 0.31 19.07
C THR A 15 1.87 -0.14 18.12
N LEU A 16 2.08 0.55 16.99
CA LEU A 16 3.22 0.32 16.10
C LEU A 16 4.57 0.50 16.81
N ARG A 17 4.65 1.44 17.77
CA ARG A 17 5.83 1.69 18.62
C ARG A 17 6.04 0.66 19.74
N SER A 18 5.03 -0.16 20.06
CA SER A 18 5.08 -1.12 21.17
C SER A 18 5.81 -2.44 20.86
N GLY A 19 6.17 -2.67 19.59
CA GLY A 19 6.97 -3.83 19.16
C GLY A 19 6.18 -5.12 18.91
N ASN A 20 4.89 -5.19 19.25
CA ASN A 20 4.04 -6.36 18.94
C ASN A 20 3.03 -6.06 17.82
N LEU A 21 3.52 -6.05 16.59
CA LEU A 21 2.73 -5.77 15.39
C LEU A 21 1.51 -6.69 15.24
N ARG A 22 1.61 -7.96 15.67
CA ARG A 22 0.50 -8.92 15.54
C ARG A 22 -0.72 -8.48 16.32
N GLN A 23 -0.53 -7.91 17.50
CA GLN A 23 -1.63 -7.43 18.34
C GLN A 23 -2.22 -6.12 17.79
N THR A 24 -1.39 -5.27 17.18
CA THR A 24 -1.83 -4.02 16.52
C THR A 24 -2.70 -4.26 15.29
N LEU A 25 -2.48 -5.37 14.57
CA LEU A 25 -3.18 -5.68 13.32
C LEU A 25 -4.55 -6.34 13.54
N MET A 26 -4.90 -6.67 14.79
CA MET A 26 -6.20 -7.25 15.11
C MET A 26 -7.30 -6.19 14.98
N LEU A 27 -8.47 -6.59 14.45
CA LEU A 27 -9.67 -5.75 14.47
C LEU A 27 -10.01 -5.42 15.94
N PRO A 28 -10.09 -4.13 16.33
CA PRO A 28 -10.46 -3.76 17.68
C PRO A 28 -11.90 -4.19 18.02
N GLU A 29 -12.17 -4.45 19.29
CA GLU A 29 -13.53 -4.79 19.73
C GLU A 29 -14.49 -3.64 19.41
N ARG A 30 -15.62 -3.97 18.78
CA ARG A 30 -16.73 -3.05 18.42
C ARG A 30 -16.46 -2.12 17.23
N GLU A 31 -15.37 -2.31 16.49
CA GLU A 31 -15.12 -1.59 15.24
C GLU A 31 -15.71 -2.33 14.03
N ASP A 32 -16.10 -1.58 13.00
CA ASP A 32 -16.55 -2.15 11.73
C ASP A 32 -15.36 -2.67 10.91
N PHE A 33 -15.51 -3.87 10.36
CA PHE A 33 -14.45 -4.51 9.59
C PHE A 33 -14.10 -3.74 8.31
N SER A 34 -15.11 -3.19 7.62
CA SER A 34 -14.88 -2.46 6.37
C SER A 34 -14.19 -1.12 6.63
N GLU A 35 -14.58 -0.43 7.70
CA GLU A 35 -13.92 0.80 8.14
C GLU A 35 -12.47 0.54 8.58
N TRP A 36 -12.23 -0.52 9.34
CA TRP A 36 -10.88 -0.93 9.74
C TRP A 36 -9.98 -1.20 8.53
N ILE A 37 -10.46 -1.95 7.54
CA ILE A 37 -9.71 -2.23 6.31
C ILE A 37 -9.48 -0.94 5.50
N ALA A 38 -10.47 -0.06 5.40
CA ALA A 38 -10.35 1.20 4.66
C ALA A 38 -9.27 2.10 5.26
N VAL A 39 -9.28 2.31 6.58
CA VAL A 39 -8.29 3.14 7.29
C VAL A 39 -6.89 2.58 7.09
N ASN A 40 -6.69 1.28 7.36
CA ASN A 40 -5.38 0.64 7.21
C ASN A 40 -4.89 0.66 5.75
N THR A 41 -5.78 0.47 4.77
CA THR A 41 -5.39 0.51 3.34
C THR A 41 -4.86 1.87 2.94
N VAL A 42 -5.50 2.94 3.39
CA VAL A 42 -5.05 4.32 3.13
C VAL A 42 -3.69 4.57 3.78
N ASP A 43 -3.50 4.12 5.02
CA ASP A 43 -2.23 4.27 5.73
C ASP A 43 -1.09 3.50 5.04
N PHE A 44 -1.34 2.25 4.62
CA PHE A 44 -0.34 1.47 3.87
C PHE A 44 0.00 2.10 2.53
N PHE A 45 -1.00 2.59 1.80
CA PHE A 45 -0.76 3.27 0.52
C PHE A 45 0.14 4.50 0.70
N ASN A 46 -0.16 5.34 1.69
CA ASN A 46 0.65 6.52 1.99
C ASN A 46 2.08 6.16 2.40
N LEU A 47 2.25 5.14 3.25
CA LEU A 47 3.56 4.66 3.68
C LEU A 47 4.38 4.12 2.50
N ILE A 48 3.77 3.31 1.64
CA ILE A 48 4.43 2.76 0.45
C ILE A 48 4.81 3.89 -0.52
N ASN A 49 3.96 4.89 -0.70
CA ASN A 49 4.27 6.03 -1.56
C ASN A 49 5.45 6.85 -1.04
N ILE A 50 5.52 7.10 0.26
CA ILE A 50 6.66 7.77 0.88
C ILE A 50 7.93 6.95 0.66
N LEU A 51 7.88 5.64 0.94
CA LEU A 51 9.01 4.74 0.74
C LEU A 51 9.47 4.73 -0.72
N TYR A 52 8.55 4.50 -1.65
CA TYR A 52 8.85 4.47 -3.08
C TYR A 52 9.35 5.82 -3.58
N GLY A 53 8.84 6.94 -3.06
CA GLY A 53 9.32 8.28 -3.34
C GLY A 53 10.82 8.47 -3.02
N THR A 54 11.37 7.75 -2.04
CA THR A 54 12.82 7.82 -1.73
C THR A 54 13.71 7.08 -2.73
N ILE A 55 13.16 6.18 -3.55
CA ILE A 55 13.93 5.34 -4.48
C ILE A 55 13.51 5.52 -5.95
N THR A 56 12.44 6.28 -6.21
CA THR A 56 11.85 6.41 -7.56
C THR A 56 12.84 6.93 -8.59
N GLU A 57 13.78 7.80 -8.18
CA GLU A 57 14.82 8.34 -9.07
C GLU A 57 15.76 7.25 -9.64
N PHE A 58 15.91 6.13 -8.95
CA PHE A 58 16.74 5.00 -9.40
C PHE A 58 15.97 4.03 -10.30
N CYS A 59 14.64 4.10 -10.32
CA CYS A 59 13.79 3.24 -11.12
C CYS A 59 13.24 3.99 -12.33
N THR A 60 14.03 3.96 -13.40
CA THR A 60 13.72 4.56 -14.71
C THR A 60 13.25 3.49 -15.69
N GLU A 61 12.77 3.88 -16.87
CA GLU A 61 12.44 2.91 -17.93
C GLU A 61 13.66 2.05 -18.36
N ALA A 62 14.87 2.60 -18.25
CA ALA A 62 16.10 1.89 -18.60
C ALA A 62 16.54 0.90 -17.51
N SER A 63 16.43 1.29 -16.23
CA SER A 63 16.83 0.43 -15.11
C SER A 63 15.75 -0.57 -14.69
N CYS A 64 14.47 -0.22 -14.87
CA CYS A 64 13.31 -1.02 -14.53
C CYS A 64 12.34 -1.15 -15.73
N PRO A 65 12.72 -1.84 -16.82
CA PRO A 65 11.92 -1.91 -18.05
C PRO A 65 10.60 -2.67 -17.87
N VAL A 66 10.50 -3.51 -16.84
CA VAL A 66 9.28 -4.22 -16.45
C VAL A 66 9.14 -4.23 -14.93
N ARG A 67 7.91 -4.10 -14.42
CA ARG A 67 7.59 -4.38 -13.02
C ARG A 67 7.92 -5.84 -12.70
N SER A 68 8.94 -6.06 -11.88
CA SER A 68 9.41 -7.40 -11.50
C SER A 68 9.80 -7.47 -10.03
N ALA A 69 9.77 -8.68 -9.46
CA ALA A 69 10.32 -9.00 -8.15
C ALA A 69 11.40 -10.08 -8.31
N GLY A 70 12.58 -9.64 -8.74
CA GLY A 70 13.67 -10.51 -9.14
C GLY A 70 13.39 -11.25 -10.46
N PRO A 71 14.25 -12.20 -10.86
CA PRO A 71 14.20 -12.82 -12.18
C PRO A 71 13.04 -13.80 -12.38
N ARG A 72 12.32 -14.16 -11.30
CA ARG A 72 11.27 -15.21 -11.33
C ARG A 72 9.86 -14.66 -11.50
N TYR A 73 9.65 -13.37 -11.26
CA TYR A 73 8.30 -12.80 -11.19
C TYR A 73 8.25 -11.48 -11.96
N GLU A 74 7.39 -11.43 -12.98
CA GLU A 74 7.00 -10.24 -13.73
C GLU A 74 5.52 -9.97 -13.45
N TYR A 75 5.17 -8.70 -13.19
CA TYR A 75 3.81 -8.27 -12.87
C TYR A 75 3.20 -7.49 -14.03
N HIS A 76 1.96 -7.82 -14.37
CA HIS A 76 1.16 -7.12 -15.38
C HIS A 76 -0.04 -6.46 -14.71
N TRP A 77 -0.51 -5.35 -15.27
CA TRP A 77 -1.66 -4.62 -14.73
C TRP A 77 -2.91 -4.85 -15.56
N GLU A 78 -4.03 -5.03 -14.88
CA GLU A 78 -5.36 -5.13 -15.47
C GLU A 78 -6.36 -4.45 -14.53
N ASN A 79 -7.29 -3.66 -15.06
CA ASN A 79 -8.31 -2.96 -14.26
C ASN A 79 -9.74 -3.34 -14.67
N GLY A 80 -9.93 -4.42 -15.45
CA GLY A 80 -11.21 -5.02 -15.83
C GLY A 80 -12.16 -4.15 -16.67
N THR A 81 -11.93 -2.85 -16.73
CA THR A 81 -12.78 -1.83 -17.34
C THR A 81 -12.11 -1.28 -18.60
N ASN A 82 -11.11 -0.42 -18.41
CA ASN A 82 -10.35 0.23 -19.49
C ASN A 82 -9.25 -0.68 -20.05
N ILE A 83 -8.75 -1.62 -19.25
CA ILE A 83 -7.70 -2.56 -19.63
C ILE A 83 -8.28 -3.96 -19.42
N LYS A 84 -8.68 -4.59 -20.54
CA LYS A 84 -9.30 -5.93 -20.57
C LYS A 84 -8.29 -7.06 -20.81
N LYS A 85 -7.02 -6.72 -21.03
CA LYS A 85 -5.90 -7.65 -21.18
C LYS A 85 -4.74 -7.13 -20.34
N PRO A 86 -4.06 -7.99 -19.57
CA PRO A 86 -2.92 -7.57 -18.76
C PRO A 86 -1.88 -6.85 -19.62
N ILE A 87 -1.50 -5.63 -19.23
CA ILE A 87 -0.45 -4.86 -19.88
C ILE A 87 0.84 -4.92 -19.07
N LYS A 88 1.97 -4.91 -19.77
CA LYS A 88 3.27 -4.73 -19.13
C LYS A 88 3.36 -3.30 -18.61
N CYS A 89 3.64 -3.16 -17.32
CA CYS A 89 3.85 -1.86 -16.70
C CYS A 89 5.34 -1.63 -16.44
N LEU A 90 5.76 -0.38 -16.64
CA LEU A 90 7.10 0.09 -16.31
C LEU A 90 7.26 0.13 -14.79
N GLY A 91 8.49 -0.09 -14.32
CA GLY A 91 8.81 -0.03 -12.90
C GLY A 91 8.74 1.37 -12.29
N SER A 92 8.74 2.42 -13.11
CA SER A 92 8.89 3.84 -12.75
C SER A 92 7.60 4.56 -12.34
N GLY A 93 6.56 3.83 -11.93
CA GLY A 93 5.41 4.45 -11.25
C GLY A 93 4.42 5.24 -12.12
N SER A 94 4.33 4.97 -13.42
CA SER A 94 3.30 5.55 -14.29
C SER A 94 2.34 4.48 -14.81
N ALA A 95 1.12 4.51 -14.28
CA ALA A 95 -0.10 4.03 -14.94
C ALA A 95 -1.08 5.20 -15.00
#